data_AF-A0A381Z6S3-F1
#
_entry.id   AF-A0A381Z6S3-F1
#
_cell.length_a   1.000
_cell.length_b   1.000
_cell.length_c   1.000
_cell.angle_alpha   90.00
_cell.angle_beta   90.00
_cell.angle_gamma   90.00
#
_symmetry.space_group_name_H-M   'P 1'
#
loop_
_entity.id
_entity.type
_entity.pdbx_description
1 polymer ?
#
loop_
_entity_poly.entity_id
_entity_poly.type
_entity_poly.pdbx_seq_one_letter_code
_entity_poly.pdbx_strand_id
1 'polypeptide(L)'
;MDGGRLVLFHKLGSRFRSETVSRLFLSAGFVLLLPETVTAHGFGQRYDLPIPLPFWVFGAGATILLSFVLIAAFARGTEGSFRYPRVNLLRWSVFQMLSHPVVLFAIRAVGVIALGAGVTAGFWGDPSPYQNLSPVLVWVIWWVGVVYVCALVANLWALVNPFRTLFAWAETIVARWLAGRRLSFERPYPKAMEMWPAVVGLVVFFWAELLWPGGSVPRNLAIAITIYGLVTWIGMVLYGREIWLQNADPFSVVFGVFARFAPLEVRVRSGDSERHCRGHLCQYRSGDCVNGYVCLSEANVDQIEWNLRPPAVGLLQER
;
A
#
# COMPACT_ATOMS: atom_id res chain seq x y z
N MET A 1 -29.05 -11.61 61.69
CA MET A 1 -28.29 -10.69 62.55
C MET A 1 -26.89 -11.28 62.63
N ASP A 2 -25.80 -10.79 62.05
CA ASP A 2 -25.35 -9.63 61.26
C ASP A 2 -24.10 -10.16 60.53
N GLY A 3 -23.50 -9.63 59.48
CA GLY A 3 -23.48 -8.34 58.80
C GLY A 3 -22.35 -8.45 57.74
N GLY A 4 -22.50 -7.72 56.63
CA GLY A 4 -21.84 -7.99 55.35
C GLY A 4 -20.33 -7.75 55.24
N ARG A 5 -19.71 -8.45 54.27
CA ARG A 5 -18.40 -8.14 53.71
C ARG A 5 -18.51 -6.92 52.79
N LEU A 6 -17.81 -5.84 53.15
CA LEU A 6 -17.45 -4.75 52.25
C LEU A 6 -15.92 -4.81 52.02
N VAL A 7 -15.53 -5.21 50.81
CA VAL A 7 -14.18 -5.02 50.29
C VAL A 7 -14.19 -3.69 49.56
N LEU A 8 -13.45 -2.71 50.07
CA LEU A 8 -13.32 -1.41 49.43
C LEU A 8 -11.90 -0.84 49.62
N PHE A 9 -11.29 -0.52 48.48
CA PHE A 9 -10.21 0.45 48.25
C PHE A 9 -8.76 0.05 48.62
N HIS A 10 -7.71 0.43 47.87
CA HIS A 10 -7.62 1.33 46.72
C HIS A 10 -6.34 1.05 45.92
N LYS A 11 -6.45 1.10 44.60
CA LYS A 11 -5.39 0.97 43.59
C LYS A 11 -4.67 2.33 43.47
N LEU A 12 -3.72 2.64 44.37
CA LEU A 12 -3.08 3.97 44.41
C LEU A 12 -1.92 4.16 43.40
N GLY A 13 -1.45 3.09 42.73
CA GLY A 13 -0.23 3.13 41.92
C GLY A 13 -0.38 3.48 40.43
N SER A 14 -1.59 3.47 39.86
CA SER A 14 -1.76 3.60 38.39
C SER A 14 -2.06 5.02 37.89
N ARG A 15 -2.47 5.95 38.76
CA ARG A 15 -2.76 7.34 38.35
C ARG A 15 -1.50 8.19 38.15
N PHE A 16 -0.47 7.99 38.97
CA PHE A 16 0.73 8.84 38.93
C PHE A 16 1.57 8.66 37.65
N ARG A 17 1.61 7.46 37.06
CA ARG A 17 2.34 7.21 35.80
C ARG A 17 1.60 7.75 34.57
N SER A 18 0.27 7.87 34.65
CA SER A 18 -0.59 8.39 33.58
C SER A 18 -0.50 9.91 33.46
N GLU A 19 -0.43 10.63 34.58
CA GLU A 19 -0.31 12.10 34.63
C GLU A 19 1.01 12.56 34.01
N THR A 20 2.14 11.92 34.33
CA THR A 20 3.46 12.32 33.81
C THR A 20 3.59 12.03 32.31
N VAL A 21 3.08 10.88 31.85
CA VAL A 21 3.05 10.53 30.42
C VAL A 21 2.13 11.48 29.65
N SER A 22 0.93 11.77 30.19
CA SER A 22 -0.01 12.70 29.58
C SER A 22 0.55 14.13 29.51
N ARG A 23 1.24 14.59 30.56
CA ARG A 23 1.91 15.90 30.57
C ARG A 23 3.07 15.97 29.57
N LEU A 24 3.85 14.89 29.41
CA LEU A 24 4.90 14.79 28.39
C LEU A 24 4.35 14.82 26.96
N PHE A 25 3.22 14.13 26.71
CA PHE A 25 2.52 14.18 25.42
C PHE A 25 1.93 15.56 25.16
N LEU A 26 1.33 16.20 26.17
CA LEU A 26 0.78 17.55 26.06
C LEU A 26 1.87 18.60 25.87
N SER A 27 3.02 18.47 26.54
CA SER A 27 4.16 19.37 26.33
C SER A 27 4.84 19.16 24.98
N ALA A 28 4.96 17.92 24.51
CA ALA A 28 5.45 17.63 23.16
C ALA A 28 4.50 18.19 22.09
N GLY A 29 3.18 18.06 22.31
CA GLY A 29 2.16 18.69 21.48
C GLY A 29 2.22 20.22 21.50
N PHE A 30 2.49 20.82 22.66
CA PHE A 30 2.61 22.28 22.80
C PHE A 30 3.88 22.85 22.14
N VAL A 31 5.01 22.13 22.20
CA VAL A 31 6.24 22.52 21.50
C VAL A 31 6.09 22.40 19.97
N LEU A 32 5.29 21.43 19.48
CA LEU A 32 4.91 21.31 18.06
C LEU A 32 3.94 22.41 17.58
N LEU A 33 3.29 23.13 18.49
CA LEU A 33 2.35 24.22 18.20
C LEU A 33 3.01 25.61 18.22
N LEU A 34 4.31 25.69 18.56
CA LEU A 34 5.05 26.94 18.44
C LEU A 34 5.27 27.23 16.95
N PRO A 35 4.81 28.39 16.43
CA PRO A 35 5.00 28.77 15.04
C PRO A 35 6.43 29.27 14.86
N GLU A 36 7.40 28.38 15.02
CA GLU A 36 8.69 28.59 14.37
C GLU A 36 8.44 28.46 12.86
N THR A 37 9.03 29.35 12.08
CA THR A 37 8.90 29.36 10.63
C THR A 37 9.21 27.99 10.06
N VAL A 38 8.15 27.23 9.72
CA VAL A 38 8.29 25.91 9.09
C VAL A 38 8.73 26.16 7.66
N THR A 39 10.04 26.26 7.45
CA THR A 39 10.71 26.35 6.14
C THR A 39 10.62 25.06 5.33
N ALA A 40 9.68 24.18 5.66
CA ALA A 40 9.47 22.89 5.03
C ALA A 40 8.27 22.90 4.06
N HIS A 41 7.90 24.06 3.51
CA HIS A 41 6.87 24.11 2.46
C HIS A 41 7.54 23.81 1.11
N GLY A 42 7.21 22.65 0.53
CA GLY A 42 7.74 22.21 -0.77
C GLY A 42 7.26 23.06 -1.96
N PHE A 43 6.26 23.92 -1.77
CA PHE A 43 5.72 24.81 -2.80
C PHE A 43 6.33 26.21 -2.68
N GLY A 44 7.08 26.63 -3.70
CA GLY A 44 7.77 27.93 -3.71
C GLY A 44 6.89 29.13 -4.05
N GLN A 45 5.90 28.98 -4.94
CA GLN A 45 4.99 30.06 -5.33
C GLN A 45 3.61 29.82 -4.70
N ARG A 46 3.03 30.88 -4.13
CA ARG A 46 1.65 30.87 -3.65
C ARG A 46 0.72 30.74 -4.86
N TYR A 47 0.03 29.61 -4.96
CA TYR A 47 -1.04 29.46 -5.94
C TYR A 47 -2.31 30.08 -5.37
N ASP A 48 -2.71 31.24 -5.89
CA ASP A 48 -4.00 31.83 -5.55
C ASP A 48 -5.10 31.11 -6.35
N LEU A 49 -6.03 30.49 -5.64
CA LEU A 49 -7.15 29.79 -6.24
C LEU A 49 -8.00 30.78 -7.05
N PRO A 50 -8.52 30.42 -8.23
CA PRO A 50 -9.42 31.29 -9.00
C PRO A 50 -10.79 31.52 -8.32
N ILE A 51 -11.04 30.93 -7.15
CA ILE A 51 -12.30 30.97 -6.41
C ILE A 51 -12.14 31.84 -5.14
N PRO A 52 -13.07 32.77 -4.85
CA PRO A 52 -13.02 33.57 -3.63
C PRO A 52 -12.94 32.72 -2.36
N LEU A 53 -12.06 33.11 -1.43
CA LEU A 53 -11.75 32.38 -0.20
C LEU A 53 -12.98 31.92 0.60
N PRO A 54 -14.07 32.71 0.76
CA PRO A 54 -15.25 32.26 1.51
C PRO A 54 -15.91 31.01 0.92
N PHE A 55 -16.00 30.91 -0.41
CA PHE A 55 -16.58 29.74 -1.08
C PHE A 55 -15.71 28.50 -0.90
N TRP A 56 -14.38 28.68 -0.93
CA TRP A 56 -13.44 27.57 -0.68
C TRP A 56 -13.55 27.05 0.76
N VAL A 57 -13.55 27.95 1.75
CA VAL A 57 -13.67 27.58 3.17
C VAL A 57 -15.01 26.89 3.44
N PHE A 58 -16.10 27.43 2.90
CA PHE A 58 -17.42 26.82 3.05
C PHE A 58 -17.48 25.44 2.40
N GLY A 59 -16.98 25.29 1.17
CA GLY A 59 -16.95 24.01 0.46
C GLY A 59 -16.11 22.96 1.18
N ALA A 60 -14.91 23.33 1.65
CA ALA A 60 -14.04 22.45 2.43
C ALA A 60 -14.71 22.02 3.75
N GLY A 61 -15.25 22.98 4.51
CA GLY A 61 -15.96 22.71 5.76
C GLY A 61 -17.19 21.83 5.57
N ALA A 62 -18.01 22.11 4.55
CA ALA A 62 -19.19 21.33 4.21
C ALA A 62 -18.82 19.89 3.80
N THR A 63 -17.75 19.71 3.03
CA THR A 63 -17.26 18.37 2.62
C THR A 63 -16.83 17.55 3.84
N ILE A 64 -16.09 18.16 4.77
CA ILE A 64 -15.68 17.51 6.02
C ILE A 64 -16.92 17.13 6.82
N LEU A 65 -17.82 18.09 7.08
CA LEU A 65 -19.05 17.84 7.83
C LEU A 65 -19.88 16.70 7.21
N LEU A 66 -20.11 16.75 5.90
CA LEU A 66 -20.90 15.76 5.19
C LEU A 66 -20.25 14.37 5.24
N SER A 67 -18.92 14.28 5.10
CA SER A 67 -18.22 12.99 5.22
C SER A 67 -18.38 12.37 6.61
N PHE A 68 -18.29 13.16 7.69
CA PHE A 68 -18.57 12.67 9.05
C PHE A 68 -20.03 12.32 9.25
N VAL A 69 -20.98 13.08 8.69
CA VAL A 69 -22.42 12.75 8.75
C VAL A 69 -22.69 11.43 8.05
N LEU A 70 -22.10 11.21 6.87
CA LEU A 70 -22.23 9.93 6.15
C LEU A 70 -21.65 8.78 6.96
N ILE A 71 -20.44 8.94 7.51
CA ILE A 71 -19.84 7.91 8.36
C ILE A 71 -20.72 7.68 9.60
N ALA A 72 -21.18 8.70 10.31
CA ALA A 72 -22.03 8.54 11.49
C ALA A 72 -23.38 7.89 11.16
N ALA A 73 -23.97 8.19 10.00
CA ALA A 73 -25.23 7.63 9.56
C ALA A 73 -25.12 6.16 9.14
N PHE A 74 -24.04 5.81 8.43
CA PHE A 74 -23.88 4.50 7.76
C PHE A 74 -22.88 3.55 8.43
N ALA A 75 -21.98 4.03 9.29
CA ALA A 75 -21.06 3.19 10.06
C ALA A 75 -21.78 2.58 11.28
N ARG A 76 -22.78 1.75 11.00
CA ARG A 76 -23.36 0.85 12.01
C ARG A 76 -22.63 -0.48 11.91
N GLY A 77 -22.11 -0.95 13.03
CA GLY A 77 -21.27 -2.15 13.11
C GLY A 77 -21.94 -3.35 12.44
N THR A 78 -21.40 -3.78 11.31
CA THR A 78 -21.76 -5.05 10.70
C THR A 78 -20.88 -6.13 11.33
N GLU A 79 -21.30 -6.63 12.50
CA GLU A 79 -20.73 -7.85 13.07
C GLU A 79 -21.28 -9.05 12.29
N GLY A 80 -20.48 -9.62 11.40
CA GLY A 80 -20.87 -10.84 10.68
C GLY A 80 -19.97 -11.16 9.49
N SER A 81 -19.74 -12.45 9.25
CA SER A 81 -19.06 -12.94 8.05
C SER A 81 -19.96 -12.70 6.82
N PHE A 82 -19.74 -11.59 6.10
CA PHE A 82 -20.57 -11.23 4.96
C PHE A 82 -20.27 -12.15 3.77
N ARG A 83 -21.20 -13.06 3.44
CA ARG A 83 -21.18 -13.79 2.16
C ARG A 83 -21.81 -12.88 1.09
N TYR A 84 -20.97 -12.34 0.22
CA TYR A 84 -21.40 -11.53 -0.93
C TYR A 84 -21.55 -12.40 -2.18
N PRO A 85 -22.45 -12.03 -3.11
CA PRO A 85 -22.52 -12.67 -4.42
C PRO A 85 -21.21 -12.45 -5.18
N ARG A 86 -20.74 -13.48 -5.88
CA ARG A 86 -19.48 -13.47 -6.64
C ARG A 86 -19.72 -14.04 -8.01
N VAL A 87 -19.14 -13.40 -9.02
CA VAL A 87 -19.15 -13.90 -10.39
C VAL A 87 -17.71 -14.17 -10.82
N ASN A 88 -17.40 -15.44 -11.08
CA ASN A 88 -16.09 -15.81 -11.61
C ASN A 88 -16.01 -15.39 -13.09
N LEU A 89 -15.17 -14.40 -13.35
CA LEU A 89 -14.96 -13.77 -14.64
C LEU A 89 -14.20 -14.66 -15.61
N LEU A 90 -13.40 -15.62 -15.12
CA LEU A 90 -12.70 -16.60 -15.97
C LEU A 90 -13.67 -17.52 -16.73
N ARG A 91 -14.97 -17.47 -16.45
CA ARG A 91 -16.00 -18.13 -17.26
C ARG A 91 -16.21 -17.45 -18.62
N TRP A 92 -15.80 -16.20 -18.77
CA TRP A 92 -15.92 -15.45 -20.02
C TRP A 92 -14.59 -15.41 -20.78
N SER A 93 -14.65 -15.66 -22.09
CA SER A 93 -13.49 -15.79 -22.98
C SER A 93 -12.57 -14.56 -22.99
N VAL A 94 -13.14 -13.35 -22.83
CA VAL A 94 -12.37 -12.10 -22.76
C VAL A 94 -11.40 -12.10 -21.57
N PHE A 95 -11.86 -12.52 -20.39
CA PHE A 95 -11.01 -12.57 -19.19
C PHE A 95 -10.02 -13.74 -19.24
N GLN A 96 -10.38 -14.84 -19.91
CA GLN A 96 -9.42 -15.90 -20.21
C GLN A 96 -8.28 -15.38 -21.10
N MET A 97 -8.60 -14.59 -22.13
CA MET A 97 -7.58 -13.96 -22.99
C MET A 97 -6.70 -12.98 -22.20
N LEU A 98 -7.27 -12.18 -21.30
CA LEU A 98 -6.51 -11.29 -20.42
C LEU A 98 -5.60 -12.03 -19.43
N SER A 99 -5.99 -13.25 -19.03
CA SER A 99 -5.17 -14.13 -18.18
C SER A 99 -4.06 -14.88 -18.94
N HIS A 100 -4.01 -14.77 -20.27
CA HIS A 100 -3.01 -15.45 -21.08
C HIS A 100 -1.59 -14.98 -20.72
N PRO A 101 -0.60 -15.89 -20.60
CA PRO A 101 0.75 -15.54 -20.14
C PRO A 101 1.43 -14.46 -20.98
N VAL A 102 1.16 -14.43 -22.29
CA VAL A 102 1.68 -13.38 -23.20
C VAL A 102 1.12 -12.01 -22.87
N VAL A 103 -0.17 -11.91 -22.55
CA VAL A 103 -0.81 -10.63 -22.18
C VAL A 103 -0.30 -10.16 -20.83
N LEU A 104 -0.20 -11.06 -19.85
CA LEU A 104 0.38 -10.75 -18.54
C LEU A 104 1.85 -10.32 -18.66
N PHE A 105 2.62 -10.95 -19.56
CA PHE A 105 3.99 -10.53 -19.86
C PHE A 105 4.03 -9.13 -20.47
N ALA A 106 3.16 -8.84 -21.45
CA ALA A 106 3.09 -7.52 -22.08
C ALA A 106 2.75 -6.43 -21.04
N ILE A 107 1.78 -6.67 -20.16
CA ILE A 107 1.40 -5.73 -19.09
C ILE A 107 2.58 -5.49 -18.14
N ARG A 108 3.29 -6.54 -17.73
CA ARG A 108 4.51 -6.44 -16.90
C ARG A 108 5.62 -5.67 -17.60
N ALA A 109 5.81 -5.92 -18.89
CA ALA A 109 6.81 -5.23 -19.70
C ALA A 109 6.52 -3.73 -19.80
N VAL A 110 5.25 -3.33 -19.94
CA VAL A 110 4.85 -1.91 -19.92
C VAL A 110 5.27 -1.23 -18.62
N GLY A 111 5.08 -1.89 -17.46
CA GLY A 111 5.55 -1.37 -16.17
C GLY A 111 7.07 -1.16 -16.12
N VAL A 112 7.84 -2.13 -16.62
CA VAL A 112 9.30 -2.05 -16.68
C VAL A 112 9.77 -0.96 -17.65
N ILE A 113 9.13 -0.84 -18.82
CA ILE A 113 9.42 0.22 -19.79
C ILE A 113 9.12 1.59 -19.19
N ALA A 114 8.00 1.75 -18.48
CA ALA A 114 7.66 3.00 -17.81
C ALA A 114 8.69 3.36 -16.72
N LEU A 115 9.15 2.38 -15.92
CA LEU A 115 10.22 2.59 -14.95
C LEU A 115 11.52 3.04 -15.63
N GLY A 116 11.92 2.32 -16.69
CA GLY A 116 13.11 2.63 -17.47
C GLY A 116 13.04 4.04 -18.06
N ALA A 117 11.93 4.39 -18.72
CA ALA A 117 11.69 5.71 -19.29
C ALA A 117 11.69 6.82 -18.22
N GLY A 118 11.12 6.58 -17.04
CA GLY A 118 11.12 7.54 -15.94
C GLY A 118 12.53 7.78 -15.36
N VAL A 119 13.34 6.73 -15.21
CA VAL A 119 14.72 6.84 -14.71
C VAL A 119 15.63 7.50 -15.76
N THR A 120 15.53 7.10 -17.03
CA THR A 120 16.34 7.70 -18.11
C THR A 120 15.96 9.16 -18.33
N ALA A 121 14.67 9.49 -18.35
CA ALA A 121 14.21 10.88 -18.43
C ALA A 121 14.65 11.70 -17.22
N GLY A 122 14.69 11.14 -16.01
CA GLY A 122 15.14 11.90 -14.85
C GLY A 122 16.64 12.20 -14.83
N PHE A 123 17.48 11.30 -15.36
CA PHE A 123 18.94 11.54 -15.44
C PHE A 123 19.38 12.32 -16.68
N TRP A 124 18.78 12.05 -17.85
CA TRP A 124 19.21 12.60 -19.15
C TRP A 124 18.15 13.44 -19.87
N GLY A 125 16.93 13.54 -19.33
CA GLY A 125 15.87 14.36 -19.92
C GLY A 125 15.95 15.84 -19.54
N ASP A 126 14.88 16.57 -19.85
CA ASP A 126 14.81 18.02 -19.65
C ASP A 126 14.90 18.40 -18.16
N PRO A 127 15.70 19.40 -17.75
CA PRO A 127 15.79 19.82 -16.34
C PRO A 127 14.48 20.39 -15.78
N SER A 128 13.60 20.90 -16.65
CA SER A 128 12.32 21.48 -16.27
C SER A 128 11.33 20.41 -15.82
N PRO A 129 10.80 20.47 -14.58
CA PRO A 129 9.85 19.48 -14.08
C PRO A 129 8.58 19.32 -14.95
N TYR A 130 8.17 20.40 -15.62
CA TYR A 130 6.96 20.45 -16.44
C TYR A 130 7.11 19.83 -17.83
N GLN A 131 8.36 19.70 -18.31
CA GLN A 131 8.67 19.11 -19.62
C GLN A 131 9.32 17.73 -19.50
N ASN A 132 9.68 17.32 -18.28
CA ASN A 132 10.27 16.02 -18.02
C ASN A 132 9.20 14.95 -17.76
N LEU A 133 9.39 13.78 -18.34
CA LEU A 133 8.49 12.64 -18.15
C LEU A 133 8.56 12.06 -16.72
N SER A 134 9.70 12.17 -16.03
CA SER A 134 9.95 11.54 -14.73
C SER A 134 9.01 12.04 -13.62
N PRO A 135 8.87 13.36 -13.37
CA PRO A 135 7.91 13.86 -12.38
C PRO A 135 6.46 13.50 -12.71
N VAL A 136 6.08 13.55 -14.00
CA VAL A 136 4.72 13.19 -14.43
C VAL A 136 4.45 11.70 -14.20
N LEU A 137 5.41 10.83 -14.54
CA LEU A 137 5.27 9.40 -14.33
C LEU A 137 5.14 9.06 -12.85
N VAL A 138 5.97 9.64 -11.99
CA VAL A 138 5.94 9.37 -10.55
C VAL A 138 4.68 9.96 -9.92
N TRP A 139 4.49 11.27 -9.99
CA TRP A 139 3.47 11.94 -9.20
C TRP A 139 2.06 11.80 -9.76
N VAL A 140 1.91 11.79 -11.09
CA VAL A 140 0.59 11.78 -11.73
C VAL A 140 0.18 10.36 -12.12
N ILE A 141 0.98 9.69 -12.94
CA ILE A 141 0.58 8.41 -13.54
C ILE A 141 0.65 7.29 -12.51
N TRP A 142 1.81 7.15 -11.85
CA TRP A 142 2.03 6.08 -10.89
C TRP A 142 1.34 6.35 -9.57
N TRP A 143 1.65 7.45 -8.88
CA TRP A 143 1.10 7.69 -7.55
C TRP A 143 -0.42 7.91 -7.62
N VAL A 144 -0.89 8.97 -8.28
CA VAL A 144 -2.33 9.27 -8.32
C VAL A 144 -3.09 8.26 -9.20
N GLY A 145 -2.62 8.00 -10.42
CA GLY A 145 -3.31 7.13 -11.37
C GLY A 145 -3.47 5.69 -10.88
N VAL A 146 -2.39 5.07 -10.38
CA VAL A 146 -2.46 3.67 -9.90
C VAL A 146 -3.30 3.57 -8.63
N VAL A 147 -3.33 4.59 -7.74
CA VAL A 147 -4.26 4.61 -6.59
C VAL A 147 -5.71 4.47 -7.07
N TYR A 148 -6.14 5.29 -8.03
CA TYR A 148 -7.52 5.24 -8.52
C TYR A 148 -7.84 3.92 -9.20
N VAL A 149 -6.95 3.39 -10.04
CA VAL A 149 -7.17 2.09 -10.68
C VAL A 149 -7.21 0.98 -9.64
N CYS A 150 -6.35 1.03 -8.62
CA CYS A 150 -6.38 0.09 -7.51
C CYS A 150 -7.68 0.18 -6.72
N ALA A 151 -8.21 1.37 -6.46
CA ALA A 151 -9.44 1.54 -5.70
C ALA A 151 -10.70 1.17 -6.49
N LEU A 152 -10.74 1.45 -7.80
CA LEU A 152 -11.96 1.37 -8.61
C LEU A 152 -12.04 0.13 -9.49
N VAL A 153 -10.91 -0.48 -9.84
CA VAL A 153 -10.86 -1.58 -10.82
C VAL A 153 -10.35 -2.86 -10.15
N ALA A 154 -9.05 -2.94 -9.88
CA ALA A 154 -8.36 -4.13 -9.37
C ALA A 154 -6.97 -3.75 -8.84
N ASN A 155 -6.28 -4.63 -8.09
CA ASN A 155 -4.88 -4.42 -7.68
C ASN A 155 -3.91 -4.45 -8.88
N LEU A 156 -3.87 -3.35 -9.65
CA LEU A 156 -3.02 -3.22 -10.84
C LEU A 156 -1.54 -3.30 -10.48
N TRP A 157 -1.15 -2.75 -9.33
CA TRP A 157 0.24 -2.73 -8.90
C TRP A 157 0.80 -4.13 -8.71
N ALA A 158 0.04 -5.08 -8.17
CA ALA A 158 0.48 -6.47 -8.05
C ALA A 158 0.87 -7.13 -9.38
N LEU A 159 0.29 -6.64 -10.48
CA LEU A 159 0.58 -7.10 -11.84
C LEU A 159 1.71 -6.30 -12.50
N VAL A 160 1.70 -4.98 -12.39
CA VAL A 160 2.59 -4.07 -13.15
C VAL A 160 3.89 -3.75 -12.41
N ASN A 161 4.01 -4.05 -11.10
CA ASN A 161 5.17 -3.68 -10.29
C ASN A 161 6.50 -4.03 -11.01
N PRO A 162 7.27 -3.01 -11.44
CA PRO A 162 8.44 -3.22 -12.28
C PRO A 162 9.61 -3.82 -11.49
N PHE A 163 9.74 -3.47 -10.21
CA PHE A 163 10.78 -4.02 -9.34
C PHE A 163 10.59 -5.52 -9.12
N ARG A 164 9.33 -5.95 -8.88
CA ARG A 164 8.96 -7.37 -8.81
C ARG A 164 9.28 -8.10 -10.12
N THR A 165 8.90 -7.50 -11.25
CA THR A 165 9.08 -8.09 -12.58
C THR A 165 10.55 -8.26 -12.93
N LEU A 166 11.36 -7.21 -12.74
CA LEU A 166 12.79 -7.26 -12.99
C LEU A 166 13.50 -8.28 -12.08
N PHE A 167 13.12 -8.36 -10.80
CA PHE A 167 13.66 -9.36 -9.89
C PHE A 167 13.30 -10.78 -10.32
N ALA A 168 12.04 -11.03 -10.73
CA ALA A 168 11.61 -12.32 -11.24
C ALA A 168 12.40 -12.74 -12.48
N TRP A 169 12.65 -11.81 -13.41
CA TRP A 169 13.47 -12.07 -14.59
C TRP A 169 14.92 -12.37 -14.20
N ALA A 170 15.51 -11.59 -13.28
CA ALA A 170 16.84 -11.84 -12.76
C ALA A 170 16.95 -13.24 -12.13
N GLU A 171 15.98 -13.66 -11.32
CA GLU A 171 15.91 -15.01 -10.76
C GLU A 171 15.88 -16.09 -11.85
N THR A 172 15.08 -15.91 -12.91
CA THR A 172 15.01 -16.90 -14.00
C THR A 172 16.33 -17.00 -14.78
N ILE A 173 17.03 -15.88 -14.96
CA ILE A 173 18.34 -15.86 -15.63
C ILE A 173 19.37 -16.56 -14.74
N VAL A 174 19.44 -16.20 -13.47
CA VAL A 174 20.38 -16.79 -12.50
C VAL A 174 20.13 -18.29 -12.35
N ALA A 175 18.88 -18.73 -12.24
CA ALA A 175 18.54 -20.15 -12.15
C ALA A 175 19.00 -20.94 -13.38
N ARG A 176 18.90 -20.35 -14.59
CA ARG A 176 19.40 -20.97 -15.83
C ARG A 176 20.92 -21.05 -15.88
N TRP A 177 21.61 -20.03 -15.38
CA TRP A 177 23.09 -19.94 -15.43
C TRP A 177 23.78 -20.72 -14.31
N LEU A 178 23.18 -20.80 -13.11
CA LEU A 178 23.75 -21.39 -11.90
C LEU A 178 23.06 -22.71 -11.49
N ALA A 179 22.54 -23.46 -12.47
CA ALA A 179 21.97 -24.80 -12.29
C ALA A 179 20.90 -24.90 -11.19
N GLY A 180 19.97 -23.94 -11.15
CA GLY A 180 18.81 -23.98 -10.25
C GLY A 180 18.99 -23.30 -8.89
N ARG A 181 20.11 -22.60 -8.64
CA ARG A 181 20.24 -21.76 -7.44
C ARG A 181 19.27 -20.58 -7.48
N ARG A 182 18.57 -20.34 -6.36
CA ARG A 182 17.71 -19.16 -6.18
C ARG A 182 18.57 -17.94 -5.85
N LEU A 183 18.16 -16.77 -6.35
CA LEU A 183 18.83 -15.49 -6.05
C LEU A 183 18.56 -15.05 -4.59
N SER A 184 17.39 -15.42 -4.07
CA SER A 184 17.00 -15.16 -2.68
C SER A 184 17.68 -16.12 -1.70
N PHE A 185 18.15 -15.59 -0.58
CA PHE A 185 18.68 -16.35 0.56
C PHE A 185 17.56 -16.94 1.45
N GLU A 186 16.32 -16.49 1.28
CA GLU A 186 15.13 -16.97 2.01
C GLU A 186 15.32 -16.96 3.54
N ARG A 187 15.99 -15.91 4.07
CA ARG A 187 16.14 -15.78 5.52
C ARG A 187 14.77 -15.59 6.18
N PRO A 188 14.57 -16.15 7.39
CA PRO A 188 13.32 -15.99 8.10
C PRO A 188 13.08 -14.50 8.37
N TYR A 189 11.92 -14.00 7.91
CA TYR A 189 11.54 -12.61 8.15
C TYR A 189 11.31 -12.39 9.65
N PRO A 190 12.03 -11.44 10.29
CA PRO A 190 11.96 -11.26 11.73
C PRO A 190 10.59 -10.77 12.16
N LYS A 191 9.99 -11.44 13.14
CA LYS A 191 8.67 -11.08 13.70
C LYS A 191 8.63 -9.65 14.24
N ALA A 192 9.75 -9.07 14.65
CA ALA A 192 9.80 -7.68 15.14
C ALA A 192 9.58 -6.64 14.03
N MET A 193 9.86 -6.97 12.76
CA MET A 193 9.70 -6.01 11.66
C MET A 193 8.26 -5.91 11.18
N GLU A 194 7.43 -6.96 11.31
CA GLU A 194 6.04 -7.01 10.84
C GLU A 194 5.80 -6.17 9.56
N MET A 195 5.03 -5.07 9.64
CA MET A 195 4.83 -4.11 8.54
C MET A 195 5.54 -2.76 8.77
N TRP A 196 6.38 -2.66 9.80
CA TRP A 196 7.07 -1.40 10.15
C TRP A 196 7.93 -0.83 9.02
N PRO A 197 8.70 -1.63 8.25
CA PRO A 197 9.45 -1.09 7.10
C PRO A 197 8.54 -0.41 6.07
N ALA A 198 7.36 -0.98 5.80
CA ALA A 198 6.38 -0.38 4.90
C ALA A 198 5.82 0.94 5.48
N VAL A 199 5.54 0.99 6.78
CA VAL A 199 5.08 2.21 7.45
C VAL A 199 6.13 3.31 7.37
N VAL A 200 7.39 3.00 7.72
CA VAL A 200 8.49 3.97 7.64
C VAL A 200 8.69 4.45 6.21
N GLY A 201 8.70 3.52 5.24
CA GLY A 201 8.81 3.88 3.82
C GLY A 201 7.69 4.81 3.35
N LEU A 202 6.45 4.58 3.81
CA LEU A 202 5.31 5.43 3.49
C LEU A 202 5.43 6.82 4.13
N VAL A 203 5.90 6.92 5.37
CA VAL A 203 6.18 8.20 6.03
C VAL A 203 7.25 8.99 5.27
N VAL A 204 8.34 8.33 4.86
CA VAL A 204 9.38 8.96 4.03
C VAL A 204 8.81 9.41 2.68
N PHE A 205 7.94 8.61 2.07
CA PHE A 205 7.29 8.96 0.80
C PHE A 205 6.39 10.20 0.95
N PHE A 206 5.52 10.25 1.95
CA PHE A 206 4.66 11.42 2.19
C PHE A 206 5.48 12.67 2.56
N TRP A 207 6.57 12.50 3.30
CA TRP A 207 7.51 13.60 3.53
C TRP A 207 8.12 14.09 2.21
N ALA A 208 8.50 13.18 1.31
CA ALA A 208 9.04 13.52 0.01
C ALA A 208 8.01 14.21 -0.91
N GLU A 209 6.73 13.83 -0.80
CA GLU A 209 5.63 14.43 -1.56
C GLU A 209 5.28 15.84 -1.08
N LEU A 210 5.22 16.03 0.25
CA LEU A 210 4.63 17.24 0.84
C LEU A 210 5.68 18.29 1.22
N LEU A 211 6.88 17.87 1.62
CA LEU A 211 7.85 18.73 2.31
C LEU A 211 9.17 18.87 1.55
N TRP A 212 9.55 17.88 0.74
CA TRP A 212 10.86 17.88 0.08
C TRP A 212 10.92 18.85 -1.10
N PRO A 213 11.70 19.95 -1.03
CA PRO A 213 11.78 20.92 -2.13
C PRO A 213 12.37 20.33 -3.41
N GLY A 214 13.20 19.29 -3.26
CA GLY A 214 13.82 18.57 -4.36
C GLY A 214 12.92 17.55 -5.06
N GLY A 215 11.68 17.33 -4.58
CA GLY A 215 10.77 16.32 -5.12
C GLY A 215 10.22 16.62 -6.51
N SER A 216 10.35 17.86 -6.99
CA SER A 216 10.01 18.25 -8.36
C SER A 216 11.19 18.11 -9.33
N VAL A 217 12.44 18.02 -8.83
CA VAL A 217 13.64 17.98 -9.67
C VAL A 217 13.80 16.58 -10.28
N PRO A 218 13.82 16.43 -11.62
CA PRO A 218 13.84 15.12 -12.28
C PRO A 218 15.01 14.22 -11.86
N ARG A 219 16.22 14.80 -11.72
CA ARG A 219 17.42 14.07 -11.30
C ARG A 219 17.30 13.52 -9.88
N ASN A 220 16.72 14.29 -8.97
CA ASN A 220 16.50 13.85 -7.59
C ASN A 220 15.49 12.71 -7.53
N LEU A 221 14.43 12.79 -8.34
CA LEU A 221 13.46 11.69 -8.47
C LEU A 221 14.12 10.42 -9.03
N ALA A 222 14.94 10.51 -10.09
CA ALA A 222 15.65 9.34 -10.61
C ALA A 222 16.57 8.69 -9.58
N ILE A 223 17.28 9.49 -8.78
CA ILE A 223 18.08 9.00 -7.65
C ILE A 223 17.18 8.33 -6.61
N ALA A 224 16.07 8.96 -6.21
CA ALA A 224 15.14 8.39 -5.23
C ALA A 224 14.53 7.06 -5.69
N ILE A 225 14.09 6.96 -6.96
CA ILE A 225 13.59 5.72 -7.57
C ILE A 225 14.67 4.64 -7.55
N THR A 226 15.92 5.00 -7.88
CA THR A 226 17.04 4.07 -7.89
C THR A 226 17.35 3.54 -6.48
N ILE A 227 17.40 4.43 -5.48
CA ILE A 227 17.61 4.05 -4.07
C ILE A 227 16.47 3.14 -3.59
N TYR A 228 15.22 3.51 -3.85
CA TYR A 228 14.07 2.68 -3.52
C TYR A 228 14.15 1.30 -4.18
N GLY A 229 14.52 1.24 -5.46
CA GLY A 229 14.73 -0.01 -6.19
C GLY A 229 15.81 -0.89 -5.57
N LEU A 230 16.95 -0.30 -5.20
CA LEU A 230 18.06 -1.01 -4.55
C LEU A 230 17.65 -1.55 -3.18
N VAL A 231 17.01 -0.74 -2.33
CA VAL A 231 16.53 -1.17 -1.00
C VAL A 231 15.52 -2.31 -1.16
N THR A 232 14.60 -2.17 -2.12
CA THR A 232 13.59 -3.19 -2.41
C THR A 232 14.24 -4.49 -2.87
N TRP A 233 15.21 -4.44 -3.78
CA TRP A 233 15.93 -5.61 -4.24
C TRP A 233 16.76 -6.28 -3.14
N ILE A 234 17.46 -5.51 -2.31
CA ILE A 234 18.19 -6.05 -1.16
C ILE A 234 17.22 -6.80 -0.24
N GLY A 235 16.06 -6.23 0.04
CA GLY A 235 15.02 -6.88 0.82
C GLY A 235 14.51 -8.18 0.19
N MET A 236 14.26 -8.18 -1.12
CA MET A 236 13.84 -9.37 -1.88
C MET A 236 14.93 -10.46 -1.92
N VAL A 237 16.21 -10.10 -2.03
CA VAL A 237 17.34 -11.04 -1.97
C VAL A 237 17.45 -11.64 -0.57
N LEU A 238 17.30 -10.86 0.50
CA LEU A 238 17.50 -11.35 1.86
C LEU A 238 16.34 -12.22 2.36
N TYR A 239 15.11 -11.76 2.18
CA TYR A 239 13.92 -12.36 2.81
C TYR A 239 12.99 -13.08 1.82
N GLY A 240 13.25 -12.99 0.52
CA GLY A 240 12.39 -13.50 -0.53
C GLY A 240 11.48 -12.44 -1.13
N ARG A 241 11.25 -12.57 -2.45
CA ARG A 241 10.51 -11.60 -3.26
C ARG A 241 9.11 -11.31 -2.73
N GLU A 242 8.31 -12.36 -2.55
CA GLU A 242 6.89 -12.20 -2.20
C GLU A 242 6.71 -11.80 -0.72
N ILE A 243 7.57 -12.29 0.18
CA ILE A 243 7.54 -11.93 1.62
C ILE A 243 7.89 -10.45 1.81
N TRP A 244 8.91 -9.95 1.11
CA TRP A 244 9.28 -8.53 1.18
C TRP A 244 8.17 -7.63 0.65
N LEU A 245 7.61 -7.94 -0.53
CA LEU A 245 6.53 -7.14 -1.13
C LEU A 245 5.26 -7.13 -0.29
N GLN A 246 4.95 -8.24 0.38
CA GLN A 246 3.74 -8.34 1.18
C GLN A 246 3.81 -7.56 2.50
N ASN A 247 5.00 -7.41 3.10
CA ASN A 247 5.15 -6.89 4.45
C ASN A 247 5.95 -5.58 4.54
N ALA A 248 7.00 -5.43 3.73
CA ALA A 248 7.99 -4.37 3.87
C ALA A 248 7.92 -3.31 2.76
N ASP A 249 7.37 -3.63 1.59
CA ASP A 249 7.24 -2.67 0.50
C ASP A 249 6.07 -1.68 0.74
N PRO A 250 6.32 -0.37 0.93
CA PRO A 250 5.27 0.60 1.24
C PRO A 250 4.17 0.65 0.17
N PHE A 251 4.56 0.60 -1.10
CA PHE A 251 3.62 0.79 -2.21
C PHE A 251 2.78 -0.45 -2.47
N SER A 252 3.35 -1.65 -2.42
CA SER A 252 2.58 -2.88 -2.54
C SER A 252 1.57 -3.04 -1.39
N VAL A 253 1.94 -2.63 -0.17
CA VAL A 253 1.04 -2.61 0.98
C VAL A 253 -0.08 -1.58 0.78
N VAL A 254 0.24 -0.33 0.47
CA VAL A 254 -0.74 0.75 0.34
C VAL A 254 -1.69 0.54 -0.85
N PHE A 255 -1.18 0.19 -2.03
CA PHE A 255 -2.03 -0.15 -3.17
C PHE A 255 -2.86 -1.40 -2.92
N GLY A 256 -2.34 -2.36 -2.13
CA GLY A 256 -3.12 -3.49 -1.64
C GLY A 256 -4.29 -3.10 -0.72
N VAL A 257 -4.12 -2.06 0.11
CA VAL A 257 -5.21 -1.49 0.93
C VAL A 257 -6.24 -0.81 0.04
N PHE A 258 -5.84 0.01 -0.94
CA PHE A 258 -6.77 0.62 -1.90
C PHE A 258 -7.53 -0.44 -2.71
N ALA A 259 -6.88 -1.53 -3.09
CA ALA A 259 -7.53 -2.65 -3.78
C ALA A 259 -8.61 -3.38 -2.98
N ARG A 260 -8.79 -3.08 -1.68
CA ARG A 260 -9.95 -3.57 -0.90
C ARG A 260 -11.25 -2.89 -1.30
N PHE A 261 -11.18 -1.69 -1.87
CA PHE A 261 -12.33 -0.99 -2.44
C PHE A 261 -12.74 -1.56 -3.81
N ALA A 262 -11.80 -2.17 -4.52
CA ALA A 262 -12.01 -2.64 -5.88
C ALA A 262 -13.11 -3.71 -6.00
N PRO A 263 -13.90 -3.65 -7.09
CA PRO A 263 -14.88 -4.68 -7.43
C PRO A 263 -14.22 -5.95 -7.98
N LEU A 264 -13.00 -5.90 -8.52
CA LEU A 264 -12.29 -7.10 -8.98
C LEU A 264 -11.32 -7.60 -7.91
N GLU A 265 -11.38 -8.90 -7.62
CA GLU A 265 -10.45 -9.59 -6.73
C GLU A 265 -9.87 -10.84 -7.38
N VAL A 266 -8.60 -11.13 -7.07
CA VAL A 266 -7.98 -12.43 -7.37
C VAL A 266 -7.94 -13.26 -6.10
N ARG A 267 -8.54 -14.45 -6.15
CA ARG A 267 -8.69 -15.35 -5.01
C ARG A 267 -8.01 -16.68 -5.28
N VAL A 268 -7.41 -17.26 -4.24
CA VAL A 268 -6.94 -18.65 -4.22
C VAL A 268 -7.84 -19.45 -3.28
N ARG A 269 -8.40 -20.57 -3.75
CA ARG A 269 -9.27 -21.45 -2.96
C ARG A 269 -8.49 -22.26 -1.90
N SER A 270 -9.05 -22.36 -0.70
CA SER A 270 -8.49 -22.88 0.57
C SER A 270 -8.15 -24.39 0.66
N GLY A 271 -7.86 -25.08 -0.44
CA GLY A 271 -7.47 -26.50 -0.37
C GLY A 271 -6.13 -26.74 0.36
N ASP A 272 -5.12 -25.91 0.08
CA ASP A 272 -3.74 -26.01 0.61
C ASP A 272 -3.13 -24.63 1.02
N SER A 273 -3.85 -23.54 0.78
CA SER A 273 -3.34 -22.17 0.91
C SER A 273 -3.10 -21.73 2.37
N GLU A 274 -3.74 -22.39 3.35
CA GLU A 274 -3.65 -22.05 4.77
C GLU A 274 -2.26 -22.30 5.36
N ARG A 275 -1.50 -23.29 4.84
CA ARG A 275 -0.20 -23.67 5.42
C ARG A 275 0.92 -22.69 5.11
N HIS A 276 0.81 -21.98 3.99
CA HIS A 276 1.91 -21.16 3.47
C HIS A 276 1.66 -19.66 3.56
N CYS A 277 0.42 -19.19 3.71
CA CYS A 277 0.18 -17.77 3.91
C CYS A 277 0.24 -17.34 5.37
N ARG A 278 1.45 -17.04 5.86
CA ARG A 278 1.65 -16.33 7.14
C ARG A 278 1.79 -14.83 6.87
N GLY A 279 0.73 -14.06 7.13
CA GLY A 279 0.75 -12.58 7.08
C GLY A 279 -0.63 -11.96 7.33
N HIS A 280 -0.67 -10.69 7.74
CA HIS A 280 -1.92 -9.97 8.07
C HIS A 280 -2.87 -9.73 6.89
N LEU A 281 -2.41 -9.94 5.65
CA LEU A 281 -3.22 -9.86 4.43
C LEU A 281 -3.91 -11.18 4.08
N CYS A 282 -3.53 -12.28 4.73
CA CYS A 282 -4.10 -13.62 4.55
C CYS A 282 -4.97 -14.09 5.72
N GLN A 283 -5.03 -13.28 6.77
CA GLN A 283 -5.98 -13.47 7.87
C GLN A 283 -7.34 -13.03 7.36
N TYR A 284 -8.05 -13.93 6.68
CA TYR A 284 -9.49 -13.81 6.53
C TYR A 284 -10.09 -15.06 7.16
N ARG A 285 -11.10 -14.89 8.01
CA ARG A 285 -11.86 -15.98 8.65
C ARG A 285 -12.41 -17.05 7.67
N SER A 286 -12.41 -16.76 6.36
CA SER A 286 -12.93 -17.63 5.30
C SER A 286 -11.94 -18.67 4.73
N GLY A 287 -10.71 -18.79 5.25
CA GLY A 287 -9.70 -19.76 4.80
C GLY A 287 -9.09 -19.48 3.41
N ASP A 288 -9.77 -18.72 2.55
CA ASP A 288 -9.30 -18.35 1.22
C ASP A 288 -8.39 -17.11 1.24
N CYS A 289 -7.40 -17.10 0.35
CA CYS A 289 -6.46 -16.00 0.22
C CYS A 289 -6.88 -15.03 -0.90
N VAL A 290 -7.01 -13.74 -0.58
CA VAL A 290 -7.45 -12.69 -1.52
C VAL A 290 -6.32 -11.69 -1.75
N ASN A 291 -5.92 -11.50 -3.01
CA ASN A 291 -4.86 -10.58 -3.45
C ASN A 291 -3.50 -10.76 -2.72
N GLY A 292 -3.24 -11.93 -2.13
CA GLY A 292 -1.99 -12.24 -1.43
C GLY A 292 -0.89 -12.73 -2.38
N TYR A 293 0.27 -12.06 -2.36
CA TYR A 293 1.41 -12.40 -3.21
C TYR A 293 1.92 -13.82 -3.01
N VAL A 294 2.12 -14.24 -1.75
CA VAL A 294 2.65 -15.58 -1.39
C VAL A 294 1.69 -16.69 -1.83
N CYS A 295 0.39 -16.56 -1.54
CA CYS A 295 -0.59 -17.56 -1.97
C CYS A 295 -0.65 -17.70 -3.48
N LEU A 296 -0.62 -16.56 -4.20
CA LEU A 296 -0.73 -16.57 -5.65
C LEU A 296 0.49 -17.21 -6.31
N SER A 297 1.68 -17.05 -5.72
CA SER A 297 2.90 -17.65 -6.26
C SER A 297 2.98 -19.16 -6.08
N GLU A 298 2.30 -19.70 -5.07
CA GLU A 298 2.32 -21.14 -4.73
C GLU A 298 1.06 -21.88 -5.20
N ALA A 299 0.01 -21.14 -5.61
CA ALA A 299 -1.23 -21.71 -6.11
C ALA A 299 -1.06 -22.38 -7.47
N ASN A 300 -1.74 -23.51 -7.65
CA ASN A 300 -1.95 -24.09 -8.96
C ASN A 300 -2.93 -23.24 -9.77
N VAL A 301 -2.81 -23.26 -11.10
CA VAL A 301 -3.65 -22.45 -12.02
C VAL A 301 -5.15 -22.71 -11.79
N ASP A 302 -5.52 -23.96 -11.50
CA ASP A 302 -6.91 -24.37 -11.27
C ASP A 302 -7.51 -23.85 -9.95
N GLN A 303 -6.67 -23.36 -9.03
CA GLN A 303 -7.09 -22.81 -7.74
C GLN A 303 -7.31 -21.29 -7.79
N ILE A 304 -6.87 -20.62 -8.86
CA ILE A 304 -6.91 -19.17 -9.01
C ILE A 304 -8.24 -18.76 -9.65
N GLU A 305 -8.99 -17.89 -9.00
CA GLU A 305 -10.24 -17.33 -9.50
C GLU A 305 -10.16 -15.80 -9.61
N TRP A 306 -10.71 -15.25 -10.69
CA TRP A 306 -10.93 -13.80 -10.83
C TRP A 306 -12.41 -13.53 -10.59
N ASN A 307 -12.72 -12.89 -9.47
CA ASN A 307 -14.10 -12.70 -9.04
C ASN A 307 -14.49 -11.22 -9.08
N LEU A 308 -15.70 -10.96 -9.58
CA LEU A 308 -16.38 -9.68 -9.40
C LEU A 308 -17.16 -9.71 -8.09
N ARG A 309 -16.96 -8.68 -7.26
CA ARG A 309 -17.62 -8.46 -5.97
C ARG A 309 -18.19 -7.04 -5.89
N PRO A 310 -19.16 -6.79 -4.99
CA PRO A 310 -19.60 -5.42 -4.73
C PRO A 310 -18.42 -4.57 -4.20
N PRO A 311 -18.33 -3.28 -4.60
CA PRO A 311 -17.26 -2.39 -4.13
C PRO A 311 -17.17 -2.31 -2.61
N ALA A 312 -15.97 -2.07 -2.09
CA ALA A 312 -15.68 -1.88 -0.65
C ALA A 312 -15.95 -3.07 0.30
N VAL A 313 -16.52 -4.19 -0.17
CA VAL A 313 -16.75 -5.38 0.67
C VAL A 313 -15.45 -6.00 1.19
N GLY A 314 -14.32 -5.78 0.50
CA GLY A 314 -12.99 -6.20 0.97
C GLY A 314 -12.53 -5.53 2.27
N LEU A 315 -13.20 -4.45 2.72
CA LEU A 315 -12.94 -3.80 4.01
C LEU A 315 -13.71 -4.45 5.16
N LEU A 316 -14.83 -5.09 4.86
CA LEU A 316 -15.73 -5.73 5.83
C LEU A 316 -15.27 -7.16 6.19
N GLN A 317 -14.29 -7.70 5.47
CA GLN A 317 -13.72 -8.99 5.80
C GLN A 317 -12.80 -8.83 7.01
N GLU A 318 -13.26 -9.34 8.16
CA GLU A 318 -12.49 -9.39 9.41
C GLU A 318 -11.15 -10.13 9.23
N ARG A 319 -10.11 -9.55 9.84
CA ARG A 319 -8.82 -10.22 10.10
C ARG A 319 -8.96 -11.24 11.21
#